data_AF-A0A7C3G385-F1
#
_entry.id   AF-A0A7C3G385-F1
#
_cell.length_a   1.000
_cell.length_b   1.000
_cell.length_c   1.000
_cell.angle_alpha   90.00
_cell.angle_beta   90.00
_cell.angle_gamma   90.00
#
_symmetry.space_group_name_H-M   'P 1'
#
loop_
_entity.id
_entity.type
_entity.pdbx_description
1 polymer ?
#
loop_
_entity_poly.entity_id
_entity_poly.type
_entity_poly.pdbx_seq_one_letter_code
_entity_poly.pdbx_strand_id
1 'polypeptide(L)'
;MNKKPTKIFIKKLKVFAKTLTEYVSSNSNEWSIKGFIDVDKNIYTISSDSKIISKILEIQLFPMLKTFAEENGYDLILAEKQNWYPDLSFVN
;
A
#
# COMPACT_ATOMS: atom_id res chain seq x y z
N MET A 1 1.64 32.98 -4.72
CA MET A 1 0.95 31.92 -5.48
C MET A 1 0.90 30.62 -4.65
N ASN A 2 -0.21 29.90 -4.74
CA ASN A 2 -0.77 28.98 -3.74
C ASN A 2 0.07 27.74 -3.40
N LYS A 3 0.72 27.70 -2.20
CA LYS A 3 1.28 26.48 -1.59
C LYS A 3 0.28 25.71 -0.69
N LYS A 4 -1.02 26.05 -0.72
CA LYS A 4 -2.04 25.53 0.22
C LYS A 4 -2.48 24.07 -0.02
N PRO A 5 -2.81 23.62 -1.26
CA PRO A 5 -3.35 22.27 -1.46
C PRO A 5 -2.31 21.18 -1.14
N THR A 6 -1.06 21.36 -1.55
CA THR A 6 0.03 20.40 -1.30
C THR A 6 0.32 20.21 0.19
N LYS A 7 0.26 21.29 1.00
CA LYS A 7 0.47 21.18 2.45
C LYS A 7 -0.63 20.40 3.15
N ILE A 8 -1.89 20.58 2.71
CA ILE A 8 -3.03 19.84 3.26
C ILE A 8 -2.91 18.36 2.88
N PHE A 9 -2.62 18.05 1.61
CA PHE A 9 -2.38 16.68 1.16
C PHE A 9 -1.28 15.99 1.96
N ILE A 10 -0.09 16.61 2.08
CA ILE A 10 1.02 16.03 2.85
C ILE A 10 0.62 15.79 4.31
N LYS A 11 -0.16 16.69 4.92
CA LYS A 11 -0.65 16.49 6.30
C LYS A 11 -1.55 15.26 6.37
N LYS A 12 -2.51 15.11 5.46
CA LYS A 12 -3.42 13.96 5.41
C LYS A 12 -2.68 12.66 5.13
N LEU A 13 -1.76 12.67 4.17
CA LEU A 13 -0.92 11.51 3.83
C LEU A 13 -0.07 11.08 5.04
N LYS A 14 0.51 12.02 5.79
CA LYS A 14 1.26 11.69 7.02
C LYS A 14 0.39 11.10 8.13
N VAL A 15 -0.87 11.50 8.22
CA VAL A 15 -1.82 10.90 9.19
C VAL A 15 -2.18 9.49 8.74
N PHE A 16 -2.52 9.31 7.48
CA PHE A 16 -2.80 8.02 6.87
C PHE A 16 -1.61 7.05 6.98
N ALA A 17 -0.38 7.51 6.72
CA ALA A 17 0.82 6.68 6.82
C ALA A 17 1.01 6.05 8.21
N LYS A 18 0.49 6.67 9.28
CA LYS A 18 0.58 6.14 10.65
C LYS A 18 -0.35 4.95 10.89
N THR A 19 -1.40 4.79 10.09
CA THR A 19 -2.34 3.67 10.20
C THR A 19 -1.91 2.46 9.38
N LEU A 20 -0.90 2.60 8.51
CA LEU A 20 -0.52 1.53 7.57
C LEU A 20 -0.09 0.22 8.24
N THR A 21 0.57 0.31 9.39
CA THR A 21 1.00 -0.87 10.16
C THR A 21 -0.20 -1.73 10.56
N GLU A 22 -1.33 -1.12 10.89
CA GLU A 22 -2.55 -1.81 11.34
C GLU A 22 -3.16 -2.68 10.23
N TYR A 23 -2.90 -2.37 8.96
CA TYR A 23 -3.38 -3.17 7.82
C TYR A 23 -2.48 -4.36 7.47
N VAL A 24 -1.25 -4.38 7.97
CA VAL A 24 -0.27 -5.44 7.65
C VAL A 24 0.00 -6.35 8.84
N SER A 25 -0.37 -5.96 10.07
CA SER A 25 -0.17 -6.77 11.27
C SER A 25 -1.47 -7.07 12.03
N SER A 26 -1.46 -8.16 12.81
CA SER A 26 -2.48 -8.49 13.81
C SER A 26 -2.41 -7.56 15.03
N ASN A 27 -3.39 -7.66 15.92
CA ASN A 27 -3.39 -7.00 17.24
C ASN A 27 -2.19 -7.43 18.13
N SER A 28 -1.52 -8.54 17.81
CA SER A 28 -0.30 -9.03 18.46
C SER A 28 0.99 -8.60 17.75
N ASN A 29 0.92 -7.64 16.81
CA ASN A 29 2.04 -7.18 15.96
C ASN A 29 2.68 -8.27 15.08
N GLU A 30 1.96 -9.36 14.84
CA GLU A 30 2.43 -10.37 13.90
C GLU A 30 1.95 -10.06 12.49
N TRP A 31 2.69 -10.47 11.47
CA TRP A 31 2.23 -10.39 10.08
C TRP A 31 0.86 -11.02 9.91
N SER A 32 -0.07 -10.30 9.29
CA SER A 32 -1.42 -10.76 9.01
C SER A 32 -1.44 -11.84 7.91
N ILE A 33 -0.55 -11.73 6.92
CA ILE A 33 -0.31 -12.77 5.90
C ILE A 33 0.82 -13.68 6.37
N LYS A 34 0.56 -14.99 6.39
CA LYS A 34 1.52 -16.02 6.82
C LYS A 34 2.03 -16.89 5.66
N GLY A 35 1.38 -16.81 4.51
CA GLY A 35 1.61 -17.75 3.42
C GLY A 35 0.66 -17.52 2.24
N PHE A 36 0.83 -18.34 1.22
CA PHE A 36 -0.04 -18.44 0.06
C PHE A 36 -0.78 -19.79 0.09
N ILE A 37 -1.94 -19.84 -0.53
CA ILE A 37 -2.72 -21.07 -0.70
C ILE A 37 -2.89 -21.35 -2.18
N ASP A 38 -2.74 -22.61 -2.60
CA ASP A 38 -3.05 -23.02 -3.97
C ASP A 38 -4.51 -23.46 -4.12
N VAL A 39 -4.88 -23.85 -5.35
CA VAL A 39 -6.24 -24.32 -5.67
C VAL A 39 -6.61 -25.63 -4.97
N ASP A 40 -5.61 -26.43 -4.57
CA ASP A 40 -5.76 -27.71 -3.85
C ASP A 40 -5.75 -27.52 -2.32
N LYS A 41 -5.70 -26.27 -1.86
CA LYS A 41 -5.66 -25.85 -0.46
C LYS A 41 -4.36 -26.20 0.28
N ASN A 42 -3.26 -26.43 -0.42
CA ASN A 42 -1.94 -26.51 0.19
C ASN A 42 -1.48 -25.11 0.62
N ILE A 43 -0.95 -25.01 1.83
CA ILE A 43 -0.46 -23.75 2.39
C ILE A 43 1.06 -23.71 2.30
N TYR A 44 1.59 -22.64 1.68
CA TYR A 44 3.01 -22.39 1.52
C TYR A 44 3.40 -21.18 2.35
N THR A 45 4.34 -21.36 3.27
CA THR A 45 4.85 -20.24 4.07
C THR A 45 5.65 -19.27 3.22
N ILE A 46 5.65 -18.01 3.63
CA ILE A 46 6.49 -16.98 3.01
C ILE A 46 7.93 -17.14 3.46
N SER A 47 8.86 -17.06 2.51
CA SER A 47 10.29 -16.95 2.82
C SER A 47 10.64 -15.52 3.23
N SER A 48 11.84 -15.32 3.79
CA SER A 48 12.37 -14.01 4.16
C SER A 48 12.88 -13.18 2.96
N ASP A 49 12.62 -13.61 1.72
CA ASP A 49 13.02 -12.90 0.52
C ASP A 49 12.33 -11.52 0.43
N SER A 50 13.13 -10.47 0.24
CA SER A 50 12.65 -9.09 0.27
C SER A 50 11.72 -8.74 -0.90
N LYS A 51 11.85 -9.40 -2.06
CA LYS A 51 10.94 -9.18 -3.20
C LYS A 51 9.57 -9.78 -2.92
N ILE A 52 9.54 -10.95 -2.29
CA ILE A 52 8.28 -11.59 -1.87
C ILE A 52 7.59 -10.71 -0.81
N ILE A 53 8.32 -10.30 0.23
CA ILE A 53 7.77 -9.43 1.30
C ILE A 53 7.26 -8.11 0.70
N SER A 54 8.01 -7.48 -0.19
CA SER A 54 7.61 -6.23 -0.84
C SER A 54 6.31 -6.37 -1.62
N LYS A 55 6.13 -7.48 -2.36
CA LYS A 55 4.92 -7.71 -3.15
C LYS A 55 3.69 -7.94 -2.27
N ILE A 56 3.87 -8.65 -1.16
CA ILE A 56 2.80 -8.86 -0.18
C ILE A 56 2.35 -7.53 0.41
N LEU A 57 3.29 -6.69 0.87
CA LEU A 57 2.98 -5.36 1.39
C LEU A 57 2.25 -4.49 0.35
N GLU A 58 2.71 -4.50 -0.90
CA GLU A 58 2.05 -3.76 -1.99
C GLU A 58 0.59 -4.20 -2.15
N ILE A 59 0.33 -5.51 -2.20
CA ILE A 59 -1.04 -6.07 -2.34
C ILE A 59 -1.93 -5.69 -1.15
N GLN A 60 -1.39 -5.75 0.07
CA GLN A 60 -2.16 -5.41 1.28
C GLN A 60 -2.47 -3.90 1.36
N LEU A 61 -1.52 -3.06 0.97
CA LEU A 61 -1.61 -1.61 1.14
C LEU A 61 -2.31 -0.92 -0.04
N PHE A 62 -2.31 -1.52 -1.23
CA PHE A 62 -2.89 -0.91 -2.44
C PHE A 62 -4.36 -0.51 -2.29
N PRO A 63 -5.28 -1.35 -1.75
CA PRO A 63 -6.67 -0.95 -1.53
C PRO A 63 -6.79 0.29 -0.64
N MET A 64 -5.96 0.37 0.42
CA MET A 64 -5.98 1.49 1.35
C MET A 64 -5.48 2.78 0.71
N LEU A 65 -4.45 2.70 -0.13
CA LEU A 65 -3.95 3.83 -0.91
C LEU A 65 -5.01 4.34 -1.90
N LYS A 66 -5.77 3.43 -2.53
CA LYS A 66 -6.87 3.77 -3.44
C LYS A 66 -8.00 4.49 -2.72
N THR A 67 -8.46 3.95 -1.58
CA THR A 67 -9.48 4.61 -0.74
C THR A 67 -9.01 5.99 -0.28
N PHE A 68 -7.76 6.11 0.19
CA PHE A 68 -7.19 7.41 0.57
C PHE A 68 -7.20 8.41 -0.59
N ALA A 69 -6.90 7.99 -1.82
CA ALA A 69 -6.95 8.86 -2.99
C ALA A 69 -8.38 9.38 -3.22
N GLU A 70 -9.35 8.47 -3.30
CA GLU A 70 -10.77 8.76 -3.57
C GLU A 70 -11.36 9.72 -2.52
N GLU A 71 -11.15 9.46 -1.23
CA GLU A 71 -11.63 10.30 -0.12
C GLU A 71 -11.04 11.72 -0.11
N ASN A 72 -9.90 11.90 -0.78
CA ASN A 72 -9.21 13.18 -0.85
C ASN A 72 -9.32 13.86 -2.22
N GLY A 73 -10.13 13.31 -3.12
CA GLY A 73 -10.35 13.83 -4.46
C GLY A 73 -9.15 13.64 -5.37
N TYR A 74 -8.42 12.53 -5.26
CA TYR A 74 -7.32 12.16 -6.13
C TYR A 74 -7.61 10.81 -6.80
N ASP A 75 -7.05 10.62 -7.98
CA ASP A 75 -6.91 9.31 -8.61
C ASP A 75 -5.55 8.70 -8.27
N LEU A 76 -5.51 7.37 -8.14
CA LEU A 76 -4.28 6.60 -7.96
C LEU A 76 -3.91 5.91 -9.26
N ILE A 77 -2.80 6.31 -9.87
CA ILE A 77 -2.29 5.78 -11.14
C ILE A 77 -1.04 4.93 -10.89
N LEU A 78 -1.01 3.74 -11.49
CA LEU A 78 0.15 2.85 -11.52
C LEU A 78 1.07 3.20 -12.70
N ALA A 79 2.37 2.95 -12.56
CA ALA A 79 3.31 3.07 -13.67
C ALA A 79 2.89 2.18 -14.86
N GLU A 80 2.74 2.78 -16.05
CA GLU A 80 2.33 2.07 -17.28
C GLU A 80 3.41 1.12 -17.82
N LYS A 81 4.68 1.37 -17.45
CA LYS A 81 5.84 0.63 -17.93
C LYS A 81 6.63 0.06 -16.76
N GLN A 82 7.22 -1.11 -16.99
CA GLN A 82 8.16 -1.71 -16.04
C GLN A 82 9.39 -0.79 -15.85
N ASN A 83 9.88 -0.70 -14.61
CA ASN A 83 11.04 0.11 -14.20
C ASN A 83 10.87 1.63 -14.37
N TRP A 84 9.64 2.15 -14.30
CA TRP A 84 9.37 3.58 -14.27
C TRP A 84 9.02 4.03 -12.85
N TYR A 85 9.76 5.04 -12.35
CA TYR A 85 9.45 5.69 -11.09
C TYR A 85 8.57 6.93 -11.32
N PRO A 86 7.58 7.21 -10.44
CA PRO A 86 7.16 6.39 -9.30
C PRO A 86 6.25 5.22 -9.69
N ASP A 87 6.23 4.16 -8.88
CA ASP A 87 5.32 3.01 -9.07
C ASP A 87 3.85 3.42 -8.96
N LEU A 88 3.57 4.42 -8.11
CA LEU A 88 2.24 4.94 -7.80
C LEU A 88 2.26 6.47 -7.79
N SER A 89 1.26 7.10 -8.42
CA SER A 89 1.06 8.55 -8.44
C SER A 89 -0.35 8.91 -7.97
N PHE A 90 -0.43 9.90 -7.08
CA PHE A 90 -1.70 10.56 -6.74
C PHE A 90 -1.87 11.79 -7.64
N VAL A 91 -2.95 11.84 -8.43
CA VAL A 91 -3.21 12.95 -9.37
C VAL A 91 -4.61 13.54 -9.16
N ASN A 92 -4.77 14.84 -9.37
CA ASN A 92 -6.03 15.60 -9.30
C ASN A 92 -5.90 16.85 -10.18
#